data_AF-A0A512C2A6-F1
#
_entry.id   AF-A0A512C2A6-F1
#
_cell.length_a   1.000
_cell.length_b   1.000
_cell.length_c   1.000
_cell.angle_alpha   90.00
_cell.angle_beta   90.00
_cell.angle_gamma   90.00
#
_symmetry.space_group_name_H-M   'P 1'
#
loop_
_entity.id
_entity.type
_entity.pdbx_description
1 polymer ?
#
loop_
_entity_poly.entity_id
_entity_poly.type
_entity_poly.pdbx_seq_one_letter_code
_entity_poly.pdbx_strand_id
1 'polypeptide(L)'
;MQMEHKQESVLAGASKGAVAGGVAVWVMDQVDWYMYNHEDLEARRQTQRVRPGGLDPAHAIANKVAGAFGKELSPRQPHPAGIAVHYSLGIGPGALYGAMQDRAPALGVGRGALFGLGLFLLQDELVNAATGLSARPRQYPWQAHARGLIAHIVYGVVTDTLLRVLKGSGRSTRYARDEQAHFRNGRPAEEARYREDQPFDDQRHAPPSRPYPAEQSRGASSIH
;
A
#
# COMPACT_ATOMS: atom_id res chain seq x y z
N MET A 1 -6.69 14.80 -30.00
CA MET A 1 -6.08 13.48 -29.72
C MET A 1 -6.39 13.13 -28.27
N GLN A 2 -7.33 12.20 -28.06
CA GLN A 2 -7.69 11.76 -26.70
C GLN A 2 -6.64 10.73 -26.25
N MET A 3 -5.90 11.07 -25.20
CA MET A 3 -4.98 10.15 -24.54
C MET A 3 -5.83 9.09 -23.83
N GLU A 4 -6.11 7.96 -24.49
CA GLU A 4 -6.75 6.81 -23.88
C GLU A 4 -5.81 6.23 -22.81
N HIS A 5 -5.93 6.73 -21.58
CA HIS A 5 -5.29 6.14 -20.41
C HIS A 5 -5.97 4.80 -20.13
N LYS A 6 -5.54 3.75 -20.83
CA LYS A 6 -6.14 2.41 -20.71
C LYS A 6 -5.92 1.89 -19.29
N GLN A 7 -6.97 1.94 -18.47
CA GLN A 7 -6.95 1.50 -17.08
C GLN A 7 -6.43 0.06 -17.00
N GLU A 8 -5.59 -0.23 -16.00
CA GLU A 8 -5.22 -1.61 -15.70
C GLU A 8 -6.49 -2.41 -15.36
N SER A 9 -6.59 -3.65 -15.85
CA SER A 9 -7.78 -4.45 -15.62
C SER A 9 -7.94 -4.73 -14.12
N VAL A 10 -9.18 -4.74 -13.64
CA VAL A 10 -9.49 -4.98 -12.21
C VAL A 10 -8.85 -6.27 -11.72
N LEU A 11 -8.88 -7.30 -12.56
CA LEU A 11 -8.27 -8.59 -12.28
C LEU A 11 -6.76 -8.49 -12.13
N ALA A 12 -6.07 -7.76 -13.00
CA ALA A 12 -4.62 -7.57 -12.89
C ALA A 12 -4.25 -6.78 -11.62
N GLY A 13 -5.03 -5.72 -11.30
CA GLY A 13 -4.88 -4.97 -10.05
C GLY A 13 -5.09 -5.84 -8.81
N ALA A 14 -6.17 -6.64 -8.81
CA ALA A 14 -6.47 -7.58 -7.73
C ALA A 14 -5.37 -8.62 -7.53
N SER A 15 -4.86 -9.22 -8.61
CA SER A 15 -3.79 -10.22 -8.53
C SER A 15 -2.48 -9.63 -7.98
N LYS A 16 -2.09 -8.43 -8.43
CA LYS A 16 -0.92 -7.73 -7.87
C LYS A 16 -1.13 -7.36 -6.40
N GLY A 17 -2.34 -6.92 -6.06
CA GLY A 17 -2.75 -6.63 -4.70
C GLY A 17 -2.70 -7.86 -3.79
N ALA A 18 -3.14 -9.01 -4.28
CA ALA A 18 -3.09 -10.29 -3.57
C ALA A 18 -1.64 -10.68 -3.22
N VAL A 19 -0.73 -10.57 -4.20
CA VAL A 19 0.70 -10.82 -4.00
C VAL A 19 1.29 -9.83 -2.99
N ALA A 20 0.99 -8.53 -3.15
CA ALA A 20 1.46 -7.50 -2.24
C ALA A 20 0.95 -7.72 -0.81
N GLY A 21 -0.32 -8.10 -0.64
CA GLY A 21 -0.92 -8.43 0.65
C GLY A 21 -0.29 -9.65 1.31
N GLY A 22 0.00 -10.71 0.54
CA GLY A 22 0.70 -11.89 1.06
C GLY A 22 2.12 -11.56 1.56
N VAL A 23 2.89 -10.77 0.80
CA VAL A 23 4.21 -10.31 1.25
C VAL A 23 4.09 -9.37 2.45
N ALA A 24 3.07 -8.51 2.48
CA ALA A 24 2.82 -7.62 3.59
C ALA A 24 2.50 -8.38 4.90
N VAL A 25 1.75 -9.48 4.84
CA VAL A 25 1.56 -10.38 6.00
C VAL A 25 2.91 -10.88 6.51
N TRP A 26 3.76 -11.39 5.61
CA TRP A 26 5.07 -11.89 6.02
C TRP A 26 5.94 -10.81 6.69
N VAL A 27 5.99 -9.58 6.14
CA VAL A 27 6.73 -8.47 6.75
C VAL A 27 6.14 -8.05 8.08
N MET A 28 4.82 -7.91 8.14
CA MET A 28 4.07 -7.59 9.35
C MET A 28 4.37 -8.61 10.47
N ASP A 29 4.38 -9.90 10.16
CA ASP A 29 4.68 -10.96 11.13
C ASP A 29 6.11 -10.81 11.70
N GLN A 30 7.10 -10.41 10.89
CA GLN A 30 8.45 -10.16 11.39
C GLN A 30 8.48 -9.00 12.40
N VAL A 31 7.77 -7.91 12.08
CA VAL A 31 7.68 -6.73 12.95
C VAL A 31 6.90 -7.07 14.22
N ASP A 32 5.77 -7.75 14.09
CA ASP A 32 4.95 -8.19 15.23
C ASP A 32 5.76 -9.10 16.16
N TRP A 33 6.49 -10.07 15.62
CA TRP A 33 7.38 -10.93 16.41
C TRP A 33 8.48 -10.16 17.11
N TYR A 34 9.10 -9.20 16.43
CA TYR A 34 10.11 -8.33 17.05
C TYR A 34 9.51 -7.57 18.24
N MET A 35 8.37 -6.91 18.03
CA MET A 35 7.68 -6.15 19.08
C MET A 35 7.22 -7.06 20.22
N TYR A 36 6.60 -8.19 19.87
CA TYR A 36 6.16 -9.19 20.82
C TYR A 36 7.33 -9.65 21.69
N ASN A 37 8.51 -9.89 21.13
CA ASN A 37 9.69 -10.32 21.89
C ASN A 37 10.31 -9.23 22.79
N HIS A 38 9.98 -7.96 22.57
CA HIS A 38 10.42 -6.83 23.40
C HIS A 38 9.29 -6.24 24.28
N GLU A 39 8.08 -6.79 24.22
CA GLU A 39 6.94 -6.35 25.02
C GLU A 39 7.10 -6.76 26.50
N ASP A 40 6.55 -6.00 27.44
CA ASP A 40 6.53 -6.39 28.85
C ASP A 40 5.85 -7.76 29.06
N LEU A 41 6.43 -8.61 29.93
CA LEU A 41 5.95 -9.98 30.15
C LEU A 41 4.55 -10.02 30.77
N GLU A 42 4.20 -9.05 31.61
CA GLU A 42 2.88 -8.98 32.23
C GLU A 42 1.81 -8.61 31.21
N ALA A 43 2.10 -7.64 30.33
CA ALA A 43 1.23 -7.30 29.20
C ALA A 43 0.99 -8.49 28.25
N ARG A 44 2.04 -9.27 27.94
CA ARG A 44 1.88 -10.49 27.12
C ARG A 44 0.98 -11.53 27.81
N ARG A 45 1.20 -11.77 29.10
CA ARG A 45 0.39 -12.71 29.90
C ARG A 45 -1.06 -12.26 29.98
N GLN A 46 -1.31 -10.96 30.20
CA GLN A 46 -2.67 -10.41 30.20
C GLN A 46 -3.34 -10.64 28.84
N THR A 47 -2.66 -10.33 27.73
CA THR A 47 -3.15 -10.58 26.37
C THR A 47 -3.53 -12.04 26.14
N GLN A 48 -2.71 -12.99 26.56
CA GLN A 48 -3.00 -14.42 26.44
C GLN A 48 -4.19 -14.85 27.30
N ARG A 49 -4.31 -14.33 28.54
CA ARG A 49 -5.40 -14.67 29.46
C ARG A 49 -6.77 -14.24 28.95
N VAL A 50 -6.85 -13.09 28.30
CA VAL A 50 -8.13 -12.54 27.81
C VAL A 50 -8.55 -13.13 26.46
N ARG A 51 -7.64 -13.76 25.71
CA ARG A 51 -7.98 -14.35 24.41
C ARG A 51 -8.96 -15.53 24.58
N PRO A 52 -10.09 -15.55 23.85
CA PRO A 52 -10.98 -16.71 23.82
C PRO A 52 -10.22 -17.97 23.40
N GLY A 53 -10.21 -18.98 24.26
CA GLY A 53 -9.47 -20.23 24.02
C GLY A 53 -7.94 -20.08 23.97
N GLY A 54 -7.39 -18.93 24.37
CA GLY A 54 -5.95 -18.62 24.26
C GLY A 54 -5.45 -18.42 22.82
N LEU A 55 -6.35 -18.36 21.83
CA LEU A 55 -6.02 -18.33 20.41
C LEU A 55 -5.95 -16.89 19.89
N ASP A 56 -5.10 -16.66 18.90
CA ASP A 56 -5.27 -15.48 18.01
C ASP A 56 -6.49 -15.66 17.09
N PRO A 57 -7.02 -14.55 16.54
CA PRO A 57 -8.23 -14.58 15.72
C PRO A 57 -8.17 -15.54 14.53
N ALA A 58 -7.04 -15.69 13.85
CA ALA A 58 -6.93 -16.55 12.67
C ALA A 58 -7.06 -18.03 13.04
N HIS A 59 -6.43 -18.46 14.13
CA HIS A 59 -6.58 -19.81 14.66
C HIS A 59 -7.96 -20.04 15.27
N ALA A 60 -8.56 -19.03 15.92
CA ALA A 60 -9.93 -19.11 16.41
C ALA A 60 -10.93 -19.33 15.26
N ILE A 61 -10.75 -18.62 14.13
CA ILE A 61 -11.54 -18.85 12.90
C ILE A 61 -11.32 -20.27 12.39
N ALA A 62 -10.07 -20.72 12.27
CA ALA A 62 -9.77 -22.06 11.77
C ALA A 62 -10.43 -23.16 12.63
N ASN A 63 -10.38 -23.01 13.97
CA ASN A 63 -11.03 -23.93 14.90
C ASN A 63 -12.56 -23.88 14.78
N LYS A 64 -13.14 -22.69 14.66
CA LYS A 64 -14.59 -22.52 14.50
C LYS A 64 -15.09 -23.17 13.21
N VAL A 65 -14.36 -23.01 12.11
CA VAL A 65 -14.67 -23.65 10.83
C VAL A 65 -14.53 -25.16 10.95
N ALA A 66 -13.44 -25.68 11.50
CA ALA A 66 -13.26 -27.12 11.69
C ALA A 66 -14.36 -27.73 12.56
N GLY A 67 -14.72 -27.06 13.67
CA GLY A 67 -15.79 -27.48 14.56
C GLY A 67 -17.16 -27.53 13.88
N ALA A 68 -17.44 -26.61 12.95
CA ALA A 68 -18.66 -26.65 12.14
C ALA A 68 -18.76 -27.91 11.24
N PHE A 69 -17.64 -28.57 10.96
CA PHE A 69 -17.55 -29.85 10.25
C PHE A 69 -17.28 -31.04 11.18
N GLY A 70 -17.45 -30.88 12.50
CA GLY A 70 -17.23 -31.94 13.49
C GLY A 70 -15.77 -32.36 13.67
N LYS A 71 -14.82 -31.49 13.30
CA LYS A 71 -13.39 -31.72 13.46
C LYS A 71 -12.82 -30.88 14.59
N GLU A 72 -11.97 -31.48 15.40
CA GLU A 72 -11.13 -30.77 16.36
C GLU A 72 -9.73 -30.56 15.78
N LEU A 73 -9.27 -29.32 15.75
CA LEU A 73 -7.88 -29.02 15.42
C LEU A 73 -7.04 -29.08 16.70
N SER A 74 -5.79 -29.55 16.56
CA SER A 74 -4.87 -29.66 17.70
C SER A 74 -4.74 -28.31 18.42
N PRO A 75 -4.73 -28.29 19.77
CA PRO A 75 -4.57 -27.04 20.54
C PRO A 75 -3.21 -26.37 20.39
N ARG A 76 -2.25 -26.99 19.70
CA ARG A 76 -0.89 -26.46 19.54
C ARG A 76 -0.89 -25.37 18.47
N GLN A 77 -0.81 -24.12 18.92
CA GLN A 77 -0.46 -23.00 18.05
C GLN A 77 1.07 -22.94 17.84
N PRO A 78 1.53 -22.56 16.63
CA PRO A 78 0.73 -22.37 15.43
C PRO A 78 0.41 -23.70 14.72
N HIS A 79 -0.74 -23.79 14.04
CA HIS A 79 -1.08 -24.93 13.17
C HIS A 79 -1.36 -24.49 11.73
N PRO A 80 -1.16 -25.34 10.70
CA PRO A 80 -1.22 -24.94 9.29
C PRO A 80 -2.53 -24.26 8.88
N ALA A 81 -3.67 -24.72 9.41
CA ALA A 81 -4.97 -24.10 9.09
C ALA A 81 -5.10 -22.65 9.61
N GLY A 82 -4.55 -22.33 10.78
CA GLY A 82 -4.57 -20.98 11.33
C GLY A 82 -3.67 -20.05 10.54
N ILE A 83 -2.49 -20.54 10.14
CA ILE A 83 -1.57 -19.82 9.24
C ILE A 83 -2.26 -19.55 7.88
N ALA A 84 -2.94 -20.55 7.31
CA ALA A 84 -3.66 -20.37 6.04
C ALA A 84 -4.76 -19.31 6.15
N VAL A 85 -5.53 -19.30 7.24
CA VAL A 85 -6.52 -18.26 7.51
C VAL A 85 -5.85 -16.88 7.67
N HIS A 86 -4.75 -16.79 8.42
CA HIS A 86 -4.00 -15.55 8.62
C HIS A 86 -3.55 -14.94 7.29
N TYR A 87 -2.92 -15.74 6.43
CA TYR A 87 -2.54 -15.30 5.09
C TYR A 87 -3.75 -14.94 4.23
N SER A 88 -4.86 -15.67 4.32
CA SER A 88 -6.08 -15.34 3.57
C SER A 88 -6.66 -13.99 3.98
N LEU A 89 -6.62 -13.68 5.29
CA LEU A 89 -7.05 -12.40 5.85
C LEU A 89 -6.15 -11.23 5.45
N GLY A 90 -4.91 -11.47 4.99
CA GLY A 90 -4.08 -10.42 4.40
C GLY A 90 -4.06 -10.41 2.86
N ILE A 91 -4.20 -11.56 2.20
CA ILE A 91 -4.29 -11.63 0.73
C ILE A 91 -5.58 -10.98 0.24
N GLY A 92 -6.71 -11.25 0.91
CA GLY A 92 -8.02 -10.72 0.53
C GLY A 92 -8.07 -9.19 0.50
N PRO A 93 -7.79 -8.50 1.62
CA PRO A 93 -7.74 -7.04 1.64
C PRO A 93 -6.70 -6.46 0.69
N GLY A 94 -5.53 -7.10 0.53
CA GLY A 94 -4.53 -6.67 -0.44
C GLY A 94 -5.06 -6.71 -1.88
N ALA A 95 -5.77 -7.78 -2.24
CA ALA A 95 -6.44 -7.90 -3.54
C ALA A 95 -7.50 -6.81 -3.75
N LEU A 96 -8.31 -6.54 -2.72
CA LEU A 96 -9.30 -5.47 -2.75
C LEU A 96 -8.64 -4.09 -2.94
N TYR A 97 -7.58 -3.82 -2.17
CA TYR A 97 -6.80 -2.59 -2.30
C TYR A 97 -6.24 -2.43 -3.73
N GLY A 98 -5.66 -3.50 -4.29
CA GLY A 98 -5.16 -3.53 -5.66
C GLY A 98 -6.23 -3.28 -6.73
N ALA A 99 -7.42 -3.84 -6.54
CA ALA A 99 -8.57 -3.63 -7.43
C ALA A 99 -9.13 -2.21 -7.38
N MET A 100 -9.02 -1.52 -6.24
CA MET A 100 -9.66 -0.21 -6.00
C MET A 100 -8.72 0.99 -6.14
N GLN A 101 -7.40 0.80 -6.04
CA GLN A 101 -6.43 1.91 -5.96
C GLN A 101 -6.54 2.92 -7.12
N ASP A 102 -6.81 2.46 -8.34
CA ASP A 102 -6.91 3.35 -9.51
C ASP A 102 -8.27 4.06 -9.63
N ARG A 103 -9.27 3.61 -8.86
CA ARG A 103 -10.64 4.15 -8.86
C ARG A 103 -10.87 5.19 -7.77
N ALA A 104 -10.07 5.14 -6.72
CA ALA A 104 -10.18 6.06 -5.59
C ALA A 104 -8.78 6.63 -5.30
N PRO A 105 -8.40 7.77 -5.93
CA PRO A 105 -7.12 8.42 -5.68
C PRO A 105 -6.88 8.73 -4.19
N ALA A 106 -7.97 8.93 -3.44
CA ALA A 106 -7.96 9.07 -1.99
C ALA A 106 -7.34 7.87 -1.25
N LEU A 107 -7.44 6.64 -1.77
CA LEU A 107 -6.79 5.46 -1.18
C LEU A 107 -5.26 5.54 -1.25
N GLY A 108 -4.72 6.29 -2.22
CA GLY A 108 -3.28 6.54 -2.32
C GLY A 108 -2.77 7.58 -1.31
N VAL A 109 -3.66 8.34 -0.66
CA VAL A 109 -3.32 9.31 0.39
C VAL A 109 -2.89 8.55 1.64
N GLY A 110 -1.77 8.96 2.24
CA GLY A 110 -1.18 8.25 3.39
C GLY A 110 -0.39 6.99 3.03
N ARG A 111 -0.14 6.71 1.73
CA ARG A 111 0.75 5.64 1.24
C ARG A 111 0.47 4.27 1.88
N GLY A 112 -0.81 3.90 1.97
CA GLY A 112 -1.26 2.65 2.57
C GLY A 112 -1.42 2.67 4.10
N ALA A 113 -0.90 3.67 4.82
CA ALA A 113 -1.04 3.75 6.28
C ALA A 113 -2.52 3.90 6.71
N LEU A 114 -3.31 4.70 5.99
CA LEU A 114 -4.75 4.86 6.28
C LEU A 114 -5.53 3.58 6.00
N PHE A 115 -5.13 2.82 4.98
CA PHE A 115 -5.71 1.51 4.70
C PHE A 115 -5.40 0.52 5.83
N GLY A 116 -4.15 0.49 6.30
CA GLY A 116 -3.74 -0.27 7.48
C GLY A 116 -4.53 0.12 8.73
N LEU A 117 -4.63 1.42 9.04
CA LEU A 117 -5.44 1.93 10.15
C LEU A 117 -6.90 1.50 10.04
N GLY A 118 -7.49 1.57 8.85
CA GLY A 118 -8.85 1.13 8.61
C GLY A 118 -9.03 -0.36 8.88
N LEU A 119 -8.08 -1.20 8.46
CA LEU A 119 -8.09 -2.63 8.75
C LEU A 119 -7.96 -2.92 10.24
N PHE A 120 -7.08 -2.22 10.95
CA PHE A 120 -6.94 -2.36 12.40
C PHE A 120 -8.28 -2.07 13.11
N LEU A 121 -8.90 -0.93 12.83
CA LEU A 121 -10.16 -0.55 13.47
C LEU A 121 -11.30 -1.50 13.09
N LEU A 122 -11.36 -1.92 11.82
CA LEU A 122 -12.41 -2.83 11.36
C LEU A 122 -12.23 -4.23 11.93
N GLN A 123 -11.02 -4.79 11.86
CA GLN A 123 -10.78 -6.19 12.16
C GLN A 123 -10.51 -6.41 13.65
N ASP A 124 -9.52 -5.73 14.21
CA ASP A 124 -9.08 -5.95 15.59
C ASP A 124 -10.05 -5.37 16.61
N GLU A 125 -10.57 -4.16 16.35
CA GLU A 125 -11.43 -3.48 17.32
C GLU A 125 -12.92 -3.81 17.19
N LEU A 126 -13.38 -4.15 15.97
CA LEU A 126 -14.81 -4.36 15.70
C LEU A 126 -15.14 -5.82 15.38
N VAL A 127 -14.68 -6.37 14.24
CA VAL A 127 -15.12 -7.68 13.74
C VAL A 127 -14.73 -8.80 14.70
N ASN A 128 -13.47 -8.83 15.16
CA ASN A 128 -13.01 -9.88 16.05
C ASN A 128 -13.78 -9.88 17.37
N ALA A 129 -14.02 -8.71 17.95
CA ALA A 129 -14.77 -8.57 19.19
C ALA A 129 -16.26 -8.91 19.01
N ALA A 130 -16.89 -8.45 17.92
CA ALA A 130 -18.30 -8.70 17.65
C ALA A 130 -18.62 -10.17 17.35
N THR A 131 -17.65 -10.93 16.84
CA THR A 131 -17.81 -12.34 16.46
C THR A 131 -17.29 -13.33 17.51
N GLY A 132 -16.72 -12.82 18.61
CA GLY A 132 -16.14 -13.61 19.69
C GLY A 132 -14.78 -14.26 19.34
N LEU A 133 -14.12 -13.78 18.28
CA LEU A 133 -12.77 -14.20 17.90
C LEU A 133 -11.69 -13.54 18.77
N SER A 134 -12.03 -12.42 19.41
CA SER A 134 -11.23 -11.76 20.45
C SER A 134 -12.11 -11.41 21.64
N ALA A 135 -11.49 -11.08 22.78
CA ALA A 135 -12.19 -10.39 23.86
C ALA A 135 -12.57 -8.96 23.43
N ARG A 136 -13.34 -8.28 24.29
CA ARG A 136 -13.65 -6.86 24.06
C ARG A 136 -12.35 -6.03 24.12
N PRO A 137 -12.19 -5.01 23.27
CA PRO A 137 -11.00 -4.14 23.25
C PRO A 137 -10.49 -3.71 24.63
N ARG A 138 -11.39 -3.20 25.48
CA ARG A 138 -11.06 -2.69 26.82
C ARG A 138 -10.44 -3.72 27.79
N GLN A 139 -10.45 -5.00 27.45
CA GLN A 139 -9.83 -6.05 28.27
C GLN A 139 -8.35 -6.27 27.93
N TYR A 140 -7.93 -5.89 26.73
CA TYR A 140 -6.55 -5.99 26.30
C TYR A 140 -5.71 -4.87 26.91
N PRO A 141 -4.42 -5.12 27.21
CA PRO A 141 -3.50 -4.06 27.58
C PRO A 141 -3.23 -3.14 26.39
N TRP A 142 -2.91 -1.87 26.64
CA TRP A 142 -2.68 -0.89 25.58
C TRP A 142 -1.53 -1.29 24.63
N GLN A 143 -0.56 -2.06 25.12
CA GLN A 143 0.54 -2.61 24.34
C GLN A 143 0.05 -3.51 23.20
N ALA A 144 -1.01 -4.31 23.43
CA ALA A 144 -1.60 -5.16 22.41
C ALA A 144 -2.24 -4.32 21.29
N HIS A 145 -2.92 -3.23 21.64
CA HIS A 145 -3.49 -2.29 20.67
C HIS A 145 -2.41 -1.56 19.90
N ALA A 146 -1.37 -1.06 20.57
CA ALA A 146 -0.26 -0.37 19.93
C ALA A 146 0.49 -1.29 18.95
N ARG A 147 0.75 -2.54 19.37
CA ARG A 147 1.36 -3.56 18.52
C ARG A 147 0.49 -3.91 17.32
N GLY A 148 -0.81 -4.18 17.54
CA GLY A 148 -1.76 -4.44 16.46
C GLY A 148 -1.85 -3.27 15.46
N LEU A 149 -1.90 -2.03 15.95
CA LEU A 149 -1.94 -0.83 15.11
C LEU A 149 -0.66 -0.69 14.25
N ILE A 150 0.51 -0.84 14.86
CA ILE A 150 1.80 -0.76 14.13
C ILE A 150 1.88 -1.85 13.07
N ALA A 151 1.53 -3.09 13.42
CA ALA A 151 1.49 -4.22 12.50
C ALA A 151 0.60 -3.91 11.27
N HIS A 152 -0.60 -3.39 11.49
CA HIS A 152 -1.53 -3.05 10.40
C HIS A 152 -1.06 -1.87 9.56
N ILE A 153 -0.46 -0.83 10.15
CA ILE A 153 0.14 0.29 9.41
C ILE A 153 1.26 -0.24 8.51
N VAL A 154 2.16 -1.09 9.04
CA VAL A 154 3.23 -1.72 8.27
C VAL A 154 2.65 -2.53 7.11
N TYR A 155 1.65 -3.37 7.38
CA TYR A 155 0.96 -4.14 6.36
C TYR A 155 0.43 -3.23 5.23
N GLY A 156 -0.24 -2.13 5.58
CA GLY A 156 -0.80 -1.19 4.61
C GLY A 156 0.29 -0.50 3.77
N VAL A 157 1.36 -0.02 4.40
CA VAL A 157 2.49 0.63 3.73
C VAL A 157 3.22 -0.32 2.78
N VAL A 158 3.49 -1.55 3.22
CA VAL A 158 4.14 -2.58 2.40
C VAL A 158 3.25 -2.94 1.20
N THR A 159 1.95 -3.13 1.43
CA THR A 159 0.98 -3.43 0.37
C THR A 159 0.98 -2.33 -0.70
N ASP A 160 0.84 -1.06 -0.29
CA ASP A 160 0.83 0.08 -1.22
C ASP A 160 2.15 0.22 -1.98
N THR A 161 3.27 0.07 -1.29
CA THR A 161 4.61 0.19 -1.88
C THR A 161 4.85 -0.89 -2.93
N LEU A 162 4.61 -2.16 -2.59
CA LEU A 162 4.79 -3.28 -3.53
C LEU A 162 3.85 -3.17 -4.71
N LEU A 163 2.59 -2.79 -4.49
CA LEU A 163 1.65 -2.60 -5.57
C LEU A 163 2.12 -1.53 -6.57
N ARG A 164 2.65 -0.40 -6.09
CA ARG A 164 3.22 0.64 -6.97
C ARG A 164 4.43 0.14 -7.75
N VAL A 165 5.32 -0.64 -7.12
CA VAL A 165 6.47 -1.26 -7.80
C VAL A 165 5.98 -2.22 -8.89
N LEU A 166 5.06 -3.13 -8.58
CA LEU A 166 4.50 -4.09 -9.53
C LEU A 166 3.73 -3.42 -10.69
N LYS A 167 3.16 -2.24 -10.46
CA LYS A 167 2.55 -1.40 -11.49
C LYS A 167 3.59 -0.68 -12.35
N GLY A 168 4.63 -0.12 -11.73
CA GLY A 168 5.74 0.55 -12.41
C GLY A 168 6.50 -0.39 -13.36
N SER A 169 6.85 -1.59 -12.88
CA SER A 169 7.55 -2.59 -13.69
C SER A 169 6.73 -3.02 -14.92
N GLY A 170 5.41 -3.14 -14.79
CA GLY A 170 4.52 -3.50 -15.90
C GLY A 170 4.40 -2.43 -16.99
N ARG A 171 4.54 -1.14 -16.64
CA ARG A 171 4.51 -0.02 -17.61
C ARG A 171 5.80 0.03 -18.43
N SER A 172 6.95 -0.19 -17.80
CA SER A 172 8.25 -0.20 -18.48
C SER A 172 8.37 -1.33 -19.52
N THR A 173 7.88 -2.53 -19.19
CA THR A 173 7.96 -3.69 -20.10
C THR A 173 7.02 -3.56 -21.30
N ARG A 174 5.85 -2.91 -21.13
CA ARG A 174 4.94 -2.65 -22.26
C ARG A 174 5.51 -1.61 -23.21
N TYR A 175 6.12 -0.54 -22.69
CA TYR A 175 6.75 0.48 -23.50
C TYR A 175 7.83 -0.12 -24.43
N ALA A 176 8.73 -0.95 -23.89
CA ALA A 176 9.76 -1.63 -24.68
C ALA A 176 9.19 -2.61 -25.73
N ARG A 177 8.05 -3.26 -25.44
CA ARG A 177 7.38 -4.18 -26.37
C ARG A 177 6.71 -3.44 -27.53
N ASP A 178 6.07 -2.31 -27.23
CA ASP A 178 5.40 -1.47 -28.22
C ASP A 178 6.43 -0.81 -29.13
N GLU A 179 7.56 -0.32 -28.60
CA GLU A 179 8.70 0.16 -29.41
C GLU A 179 9.20 -0.94 -30.35
N GLN A 180 9.45 -2.16 -29.86
CA GLN A 180 9.87 -3.28 -30.72
C GLN A 180 8.84 -3.65 -31.78
N ALA A 181 7.53 -3.56 -31.48
CA ALA A 181 6.47 -3.80 -32.45
C ALA A 181 6.40 -2.70 -33.52
N HIS A 182 6.66 -1.44 -33.15
CA HIS A 182 6.77 -0.32 -34.08
C HIS A 182 7.98 -0.48 -35.01
N PHE A 183 9.15 -0.89 -34.48
CA PHE A 183 10.33 -1.19 -35.31
C PHE A 183 10.12 -2.39 -36.23
N ARG A 184 9.41 -3.43 -35.78
CA ARG A 184 9.14 -4.63 -36.58
C ARG A 184 8.15 -4.39 -37.72
N ASN A 185 7.23 -3.44 -37.58
CA ASN A 185 6.22 -3.11 -38.59
C ASN A 185 6.67 -2.03 -39.60
N GLY A 186 7.95 -1.64 -39.59
CA GLY A 186 8.60 -1.02 -40.75
C GLY A 186 8.02 0.32 -41.23
N ARG A 187 7.42 1.14 -40.36
CA ARG A 187 7.12 2.53 -40.72
C ARG A 187 8.29 3.42 -40.29
N PRO A 188 9.12 3.94 -41.22
CA PRO A 188 10.16 4.87 -40.85
C PRO A 188 9.52 6.16 -40.32
N ALA A 189 10.23 6.80 -39.38
CA ALA A 189 9.94 8.13 -38.86
C ALA A 189 10.10 9.18 -39.98
N GLU A 190 9.09 9.29 -40.83
CA GLU A 190 8.94 10.36 -41.81
C GLU A 190 8.32 11.59 -41.12
N GLU A 191 9.04 12.16 -40.15
CA GLU A 191 8.70 13.49 -39.62
C GLU A 191 9.90 14.25 -39.04
N ALA A 192 11.13 13.77 -39.28
CA ALA A 192 12.36 14.41 -38.78
C ALA A 192 13.18 15.14 -39.88
N ARG A 193 12.64 15.34 -41.09
CA ARG A 193 13.34 16.08 -42.16
C ARG A 193 12.36 16.88 -43.00
N TYR A 194 12.07 18.11 -42.57
CA TYR A 194 11.72 19.25 -43.45
C TYR A 194 11.74 20.53 -42.60
N ARG A 195 12.94 20.95 -42.18
CA ARG A 195 13.19 22.31 -41.71
C ARG A 195 14.67 22.65 -41.88
N GLU A 196 15.19 22.54 -43.11
CA GLU A 196 16.61 22.81 -43.38
C GLU A 196 16.80 23.51 -44.73
N ASP A 197 15.96 24.53 -45.02
CA ASP A 197 15.92 25.16 -46.35
C ASP A 197 15.48 26.65 -46.31
N GLN A 198 15.80 27.41 -45.26
CA GLN A 198 15.60 28.87 -45.26
C GLN A 198 16.96 29.58 -45.38
N PRO A 199 17.24 30.27 -46.51
CA PRO A 199 18.46 31.04 -46.67
C PRO A 199 18.46 32.29 -45.78
N PHE A 200 19.67 32.63 -45.34
CA PHE A 200 20.06 33.73 -44.48
C PHE A 200 19.66 35.10 -45.08
N ASP A 201 18.74 35.84 -44.46
CA ASP A 201 18.47 37.26 -44.76
C ASP A 201 19.22 38.13 -43.75
N ASP A 202 20.42 38.56 -44.15
CA ASP A 202 21.22 39.59 -43.49
C ASP A 202 20.66 40.96 -43.87
N GLN A 203 19.73 41.46 -43.06
CA GLN A 203 19.56 42.87 -42.71
C GLN A 203 18.26 43.07 -41.93
N ARG A 204 18.39 43.20 -40.61
CA ARG A 204 17.85 44.33 -39.82
C ARG A 204 18.00 44.08 -38.31
N HIS A 205 18.81 44.97 -37.70
CA HIS A 205 18.74 45.45 -36.32
C HIS A 205 19.53 44.67 -35.26
N ALA A 206 20.81 45.06 -35.14
CA ALA A 206 21.55 45.00 -33.88
C ALA A 206 21.01 46.03 -32.86
N PRO A 207 21.27 45.87 -31.56
CA PRO A 207 20.36 46.22 -30.47
C PRO A 207 20.69 47.56 -29.78
N PRO A 208 19.78 48.11 -28.96
CA PRO A 208 20.17 49.02 -27.90
C PRO A 208 20.30 48.30 -26.54
N SER A 209 21.42 48.59 -25.90
CA SER A 209 21.83 48.26 -24.54
C SER A 209 20.97 48.93 -23.43
N ARG A 210 20.84 48.20 -22.31
CA ARG A 210 20.32 48.49 -20.94
C ARG A 210 20.31 49.96 -20.45
N PRO A 211 19.47 50.30 -19.44
CA PRO A 211 19.97 50.29 -18.04
C PRO A 211 18.96 49.82 -16.95
N TYR A 212 19.53 49.32 -15.84
CA TYR A 212 18.90 49.14 -14.52
C TYR A 212 18.40 50.48 -13.94
N PRO A 213 17.44 50.48 -12.99
CA PRO A 213 17.40 51.49 -11.94
C PRO A 213 17.90 50.96 -10.60
N ALA A 214 18.61 51.85 -9.92
CA ALA A 214 19.27 51.71 -8.63
C ALA A 214 18.31 51.81 -7.43
N GLU A 215 18.87 51.44 -6.27
CA GLU A 215 18.34 51.61 -4.91
C GLU A 215 17.78 53.00 -4.59
N GLN A 216 16.74 53.05 -3.74
CA GLN A 216 16.57 54.12 -2.76
C GLN A 216 15.81 53.66 -1.50
N SER A 217 16.61 53.31 -0.49
CA SER A 217 16.54 53.66 0.94
C SER A 217 15.22 54.12 1.62
N ARG A 218 15.04 53.56 2.84
CA ARG A 218 14.61 54.15 4.14
C ARG A 218 13.12 54.18 4.54
N GLY A 219 12.90 53.74 5.81
CA GLY A 219 11.78 54.10 6.70
C GLY A 219 11.06 52.89 7.29
N ALA A 220 11.57 52.21 8.33
CA ALA A 220 11.29 52.49 9.75
C ALA A 220 9.79 52.72 10.09
N SER A 221 9.13 51.77 10.75
CA SER A 221 8.56 51.97 12.09
C SER A 221 7.90 50.69 12.63
N SER A 222 8.21 50.43 13.88
CA SER A 222 7.65 49.47 14.84
C SER A 222 6.17 49.71 15.19
N ILE A 223 5.63 48.81 16.04
CA ILE A 223 4.39 48.89 16.86
C ILE A 223 3.21 48.16 16.17
N HIS A 224 2.52 47.15 16.72
CA HIS A 224 2.29 46.65 18.08
C HIS A 224 2.15 45.11 18.09
#